data_AF-C9JGV1-F1
#
_entry.id   AF-C9JGV1-F1
#
_cell.length_a   1.000
_cell.length_b   1.000
_cell.length_c   1.000
_cell.angle_alpha   90.00
_cell.angle_beta   90.00
_cell.angle_gamma   90.00
#
_symmetry.space_group_name_H-M   'P 1'
#
loop_
_entity.id
_entity.type
_entity.pdbx_description
1 polymer ?
#
loop_
_entity_poly.entity_id
_entity_poly.type
_entity_poly.pdbx_seq_one_letter_code
_entity_poly.pdbx_strand_id
1 'polypeptide(L)'
;MEETMKLATMEDTVEYCLFLIPDESRDSDKHKEILQKYIERIITRFAPMLVPYIWQNQPFNLKYKPGKGGVPAHMFGVTKFGDNIEDEWFIVYVIKQITKEFPELVASTNRVFFCHGELCIIPAPRKSGAESWLPTTPPTIPQALNIITAHSEKILASESIRAAVNRRIRGYPEKIQASLHRAHCFLPAGIVAVLKQRPRLVAAAVQAFYLRDPIDL
;
A
#
# COMPACT_ATOMS: atom_id res chain seq x y z
N MET A 1 18.69 21.81 1.10
CA MET A 1 17.95 21.67 -0.17
C MET A 1 17.55 20.23 -0.43
N GLU A 2 18.39 19.24 -0.10
CA GLU A 2 18.09 17.81 -0.26
C GLU A 2 17.12 17.25 0.80
N GLU A 3 17.15 17.76 2.04
CA GLU A 3 16.17 17.40 3.09
C GLU A 3 14.77 17.93 2.81
N THR A 4 14.65 19.12 2.21
CA THR A 4 13.36 19.70 1.80
C THR A 4 12.74 18.98 0.60
N MET A 5 13.55 18.45 -0.32
CA MET A 5 13.07 17.57 -1.40
C MET A 5 12.67 16.17 -0.90
N LYS A 6 13.32 15.65 0.15
CA LYS A 6 12.92 14.40 0.83
C LYS A 6 11.60 14.55 1.60
N LEU A 7 11.33 15.71 2.19
CA LEU A 7 10.04 15.96 2.87
C LEU A 7 8.87 16.02 1.87
N ALA A 8 9.05 16.71 0.74
CA ALA A 8 8.02 16.84 -0.29
C ALA A 8 7.71 15.54 -1.04
N THR A 9 8.65 14.58 -1.07
CA THR A 9 8.45 13.26 -1.70
C THR A 9 7.73 12.26 -0.80
N MET A 10 7.53 12.57 0.49
CA MET A 10 6.87 11.67 1.44
C MET A 10 5.38 11.96 1.67
N GLU A 11 4.86 13.14 1.29
CA GLU A 11 3.46 13.50 1.56
C GLU A 11 2.47 12.97 0.50
N ASP A 12 2.92 12.72 -0.72
CA ASP A 12 2.06 12.33 -1.86
C ASP A 12 2.21 10.86 -2.28
N THR A 13 2.80 10.05 -1.40
CA THR A 13 3.18 8.66 -1.68
C THR A 13 2.77 7.74 -0.54
N VAL A 14 2.18 6.60 -0.88
CA VAL A 14 1.91 5.50 0.07
C VAL A 14 2.95 4.42 -0.11
N GLU A 15 3.70 4.14 0.96
CA GLU A 15 4.61 3.00 1.05
C GLU A 15 3.95 1.85 1.83
N TYR A 16 4.13 0.63 1.32
CA TYR A 16 3.61 -0.58 1.93
C TYR A 16 4.62 -1.72 1.87
N CYS A 17 4.88 -2.32 3.02
CA CYS A 17 5.75 -3.49 3.18
C CYS A 17 4.90 -4.70 3.57
N LEU A 18 5.08 -5.83 2.88
CA LEU A 18 4.45 -7.11 3.23
C LEU A 18 5.55 -8.10 3.63
N PHE A 19 5.43 -8.63 4.85
CA PHE A 19 6.33 -9.59 5.46
C PHE A 19 5.67 -10.96 5.53
N LEU A 20 6.44 -12.01 5.25
CA LEU A 20 6.00 -13.40 5.40
C LEU A 20 6.27 -13.86 6.83
N ILE A 21 5.28 -14.47 7.49
CA ILE A 21 5.41 -15.04 8.84
C ILE A 21 4.91 -16.49 8.84
N PRO A 22 5.68 -17.47 9.35
CA PRO A 22 7.06 -17.34 9.82
C PRO A 22 8.08 -17.18 8.67
N ASP A 23 9.21 -16.52 8.95
CA ASP A 23 10.34 -16.43 8.02
C ASP A 23 11.17 -17.72 8.08
N GLU A 24 10.76 -18.73 7.32
CA GLU A 24 11.28 -20.10 7.44
C GLU A 24 12.60 -20.36 6.69
N SER A 25 12.99 -19.49 5.76
CA SER A 25 14.12 -19.77 4.85
C SER A 25 15.41 -19.06 5.27
N ARG A 26 16.38 -19.84 5.76
CA ARG A 26 17.77 -19.38 5.96
C ARG A 26 18.54 -19.18 4.64
N ASP A 27 18.04 -19.77 3.56
CA ASP A 27 18.58 -19.66 2.22
C ASP A 27 17.99 -18.42 1.53
N SER A 28 18.85 -17.44 1.24
CA SER A 28 18.44 -16.15 0.68
C SER A 28 17.85 -16.27 -0.72
N ASP A 29 18.36 -17.21 -1.53
CA ASP A 29 17.92 -17.39 -2.91
C ASP A 29 16.55 -18.07 -2.93
N LYS A 30 16.36 -19.12 -2.12
CA LYS A 30 15.03 -19.73 -1.95
C LYS A 30 14.02 -18.76 -1.36
N HIS A 31 14.41 -17.95 -0.38
CA HIS A 31 13.52 -16.96 0.22
C HIS A 31 13.08 -15.92 -0.81
N LYS A 32 14.01 -15.45 -1.66
CA LYS A 32 13.70 -14.54 -2.77
C LYS A 32 12.72 -15.17 -3.76
N GLU A 33 12.93 -16.41 -4.17
CA GLU A 33 12.02 -17.12 -5.08
C GLU A 33 10.60 -17.25 -4.49
N ILE A 34 10.50 -17.57 -3.20
CA ILE A 34 9.22 -17.64 -2.49
C ILE A 34 8.51 -16.28 -2.53
N LEU A 35 9.19 -15.19 -2.15
CA LEU A 35 8.61 -13.86 -2.16
C LEU A 35 8.21 -13.42 -3.58
N GLN A 36 9.02 -13.72 -4.59
CA GLN A 36 8.67 -13.43 -5.99
C GLN A 36 7.40 -14.18 -6.43
N LYS A 37 7.27 -15.46 -6.06
CA LYS A 37 6.05 -16.24 -6.31
C LYS A 37 4.82 -15.65 -5.61
N TYR A 38 4.98 -15.12 -4.39
CA TYR A 38 3.90 -14.39 -3.72
C TYR A 38 3.52 -13.11 -4.44
N ILE A 39 4.48 -12.32 -4.90
CA ILE A 39 4.22 -11.11 -5.71
C ILE A 39 3.37 -11.47 -6.93
N GLU A 40 3.76 -12.49 -7.69
CA GLU A 40 3.01 -12.93 -8.88
C GLU A 40 1.59 -13.38 -8.55
N ARG A 41 1.43 -14.18 -7.49
CA ARG A 41 0.11 -14.64 -7.01
C ARG A 41 -0.77 -13.46 -6.61
N ILE A 42 -0.25 -12.50 -5.85
CA ILE A 42 -0.97 -11.30 -5.42
C ILE A 42 -1.39 -10.47 -6.62
N ILE A 43 -0.44 -10.11 -7.50
CA ILE A 43 -0.72 -9.28 -8.67
C ILE A 43 -1.76 -9.95 -9.57
N THR A 44 -1.65 -11.25 -9.78
CA THR A 44 -2.63 -12.02 -10.59
C THR A 44 -4.01 -12.06 -9.94
N ARG A 45 -4.07 -12.31 -8.63
CA ARG A 45 -5.33 -12.41 -7.87
C ARG A 45 -6.10 -11.09 -7.86
N PHE A 46 -5.39 -9.97 -7.71
CA PHE A 46 -5.99 -8.64 -7.61
C PHE A 46 -6.04 -7.88 -8.94
N ALA A 47 -5.49 -8.43 -10.03
CA ALA A 47 -5.54 -7.82 -11.36
C ALA A 47 -6.95 -7.36 -11.80
N PRO A 48 -8.04 -8.12 -11.56
CA PRO A 48 -9.38 -7.72 -12.01
C PRO A 48 -9.86 -6.36 -11.45
N MET A 49 -9.37 -5.94 -10.28
CA MET A 49 -9.70 -4.62 -9.72
C MET A 49 -8.59 -3.57 -9.95
N LEU A 50 -7.32 -3.99 -10.04
CA LEU A 50 -6.17 -3.08 -10.18
C LEU A 50 -5.95 -2.59 -11.61
N VAL A 51 -6.23 -3.44 -12.61
CA VAL A 51 -6.01 -3.15 -14.04
C VAL A 51 -7.01 -2.14 -14.61
N PRO A 52 -8.33 -2.28 -14.41
CA PRO A 52 -9.29 -1.30 -14.95
C PRO A 52 -9.26 0.04 -14.21
N TYR A 53 -8.61 0.11 -13.04
CA TYR A 53 -8.43 1.34 -12.29
C TYR A 53 -7.44 2.30 -12.97
N ILE A 54 -7.90 3.52 -13.22
CA ILE A 54 -7.07 4.61 -13.76
C ILE A 54 -6.43 5.33 -12.57
N TRP A 55 -5.24 4.87 -12.21
CA TRP A 55 -4.36 5.52 -11.22
C TRP A 55 -3.94 6.91 -11.70
N GLN A 56 -3.77 7.86 -10.78
CA GLN A 56 -3.36 9.21 -11.14
C GLN A 56 -1.90 9.23 -11.64
N ASN A 57 -0.95 8.89 -10.78
CA ASN A 57 0.48 8.94 -11.13
C ASN A 57 1.09 7.54 -11.27
N GLN A 58 0.92 6.67 -10.27
CA GLN A 58 1.57 5.36 -10.26
C GLN A 58 0.61 4.24 -9.82
N PRO A 59 0.53 3.11 -10.55
CA PRO A 59 -0.29 1.98 -10.13
C PRO A 59 0.27 1.26 -8.91
N PHE A 60 -0.61 0.49 -8.23
CA PHE A 60 -0.18 -0.51 -7.25
C PHE A 60 0.92 -1.41 -7.84
N ASN A 61 1.97 -1.64 -7.06
CA ASN A 61 3.10 -2.46 -7.47
C ASN A 61 3.73 -3.13 -6.27
N LEU A 62 4.33 -4.30 -6.50
CA LEU A 62 5.10 -5.01 -5.50
C LEU A 62 6.41 -5.48 -6.11
N LYS A 63 7.49 -5.34 -5.35
CA LYS A 63 8.84 -5.78 -5.72
C LYS A 63 9.51 -6.46 -4.54
N TYR A 64 10.36 -7.43 -4.81
CA TYR A 64 11.21 -8.03 -3.79
C TYR A 64 12.22 -6.99 -3.30
N LYS A 65 12.38 -6.88 -1.98
CA LYS A 65 13.50 -6.19 -1.34
C LYS A 65 14.28 -7.17 -0.45
N PRO A 66 15.61 -7.27 -0.64
CA PRO A 66 16.45 -8.08 0.24
C PRO A 66 16.50 -7.45 1.64
N GLY A 67 16.71 -8.30 2.65
CA GLY A 67 16.85 -7.85 4.03
C GLY A 67 18.07 -6.93 4.18
N LYS A 68 17.89 -5.77 4.80
CA LYS A 68 18.95 -4.78 5.03
C LYS A 68 18.66 -3.96 6.27
N GLY A 69 19.70 -3.64 7.05
CA GLY A 69 19.59 -2.72 8.18
C GLY A 69 18.65 -3.21 9.29
N GLY A 70 18.60 -4.52 9.54
CA GLY A 70 17.72 -5.13 10.53
C GLY A 70 16.26 -5.30 10.07
N VAL A 71 15.93 -4.95 8.83
CA VAL A 71 14.63 -5.28 8.22
C VAL A 71 14.76 -6.61 7.46
N PRO A 72 13.87 -7.60 7.69
CA PRO A 72 13.88 -8.86 6.94
C PRO A 72 13.65 -8.65 5.44
N ALA A 73 13.94 -9.67 4.63
CA ALA A 73 13.54 -9.66 3.23
C ALA A 73 12.00 -9.58 3.14
N HIS A 74 11.49 -8.78 2.20
CA HIS A 74 10.07 -8.47 2.15
C HIS A 74 9.63 -8.07 0.75
N MET A 75 8.31 -8.02 0.55
CA MET A 75 7.71 -7.40 -0.63
C MET A 75 7.43 -5.93 -0.31
N PHE A 76 7.90 -5.04 -1.18
CA PHE A 76 7.77 -3.60 -1.02
C PHE A 76 7.04 -3.02 -2.21
N GLY A 77 6.13 -2.09 -1.94
CA GLY A 77 5.48 -1.28 -2.95
C GLY A 77 5.41 0.17 -2.53
N VAL A 78 5.35 1.02 -3.55
CA VAL A 78 5.28 2.46 -3.39
C VAL A 78 4.34 3.01 -4.45
N THR A 79 3.34 3.78 -4.05
CA THR A 79 2.38 4.37 -4.97
C THR A 79 2.31 5.86 -4.73
N LYS A 80 2.78 6.64 -5.71
CA LYS A 80 2.58 8.08 -5.74
C LYS A 80 1.12 8.35 -6.11
N PHE A 81 0.35 8.89 -5.18
CA PHE A 81 -1.06 9.21 -5.39
C PHE A 81 -1.26 10.66 -5.82
N GLY A 82 -0.31 11.57 -5.56
CA GLY A 82 -0.48 12.98 -5.90
C GLY A 82 -1.63 13.60 -5.11
N ASP A 83 -2.63 14.11 -5.83
CA ASP A 83 -3.80 14.77 -5.22
C ASP A 83 -5.02 13.83 -5.12
N ASN A 84 -4.94 12.62 -5.67
CA ASN A 84 -6.04 11.67 -5.67
C ASN A 84 -6.04 10.83 -4.40
N ILE A 85 -6.69 11.36 -3.38
CA ILE A 85 -6.89 10.69 -2.08
C ILE A 85 -7.58 9.32 -2.25
N GLU A 86 -8.36 9.10 -3.32
CA GLU A 86 -9.00 7.79 -3.54
C GLU A 86 -7.99 6.71 -3.97
N ASP A 87 -6.85 7.06 -4.59
CA ASP A 87 -5.74 6.12 -4.85
C ASP A 87 -5.19 5.61 -3.50
N GLU A 88 -4.94 6.51 -2.54
CA GLU A 88 -4.46 6.15 -1.19
C GLU A 88 -5.41 5.16 -0.50
N TRP A 89 -6.70 5.48 -0.41
CA TRP A 89 -7.67 4.60 0.27
C TRP A 89 -7.91 3.29 -0.48
N PHE A 90 -7.76 3.29 -1.81
CA PHE A 90 -7.82 2.04 -2.56
C PHE A 90 -6.61 1.15 -2.27
N ILE A 91 -5.40 1.70 -2.11
CA ILE A 91 -4.23 0.95 -1.65
C ILE A 91 -4.49 0.35 -0.26
N VAL A 92 -5.02 1.11 0.69
CA VAL A 92 -5.36 0.61 2.04
C VAL A 92 -6.35 -0.56 1.96
N TYR A 93 -7.38 -0.43 1.12
CA TYR A 93 -8.33 -1.51 0.87
C TYR A 93 -7.64 -2.76 0.31
N VAL A 94 -6.81 -2.60 -0.72
CA VAL A 94 -6.08 -3.71 -1.37
C VAL A 94 -5.15 -4.42 -0.38
N ILE A 95 -4.37 -3.68 0.41
CA ILE A 95 -3.49 -4.26 1.43
C ILE A 95 -4.27 -5.04 2.48
N LYS A 96 -5.41 -4.51 2.94
CA LYS A 96 -6.31 -5.23 3.85
C LYS A 96 -6.82 -6.54 3.22
N GLN A 97 -7.22 -6.53 1.94
CA GLN A 97 -7.67 -7.76 1.28
C GLN A 97 -6.54 -8.75 1.04
N ILE A 98 -5.32 -8.29 0.72
CA ILE A 98 -4.14 -9.16 0.58
C ILE A 98 -3.88 -9.91 1.88
N THR A 99 -3.81 -9.21 3.01
CA THR A 99 -3.54 -9.84 4.33
C THR A 99 -4.68 -10.74 4.81
N LYS A 100 -5.89 -10.57 4.25
CA LYS A 100 -7.03 -11.47 4.49
C LYS A 100 -6.94 -12.75 3.64
N GLU A 101 -6.57 -12.62 2.37
CA GLU A 101 -6.47 -13.72 1.41
C GLU A 101 -5.20 -14.57 1.63
N PHE A 102 -4.13 -13.94 2.12
CA PHE A 102 -2.86 -14.57 2.46
C PHE A 102 -2.57 -14.35 3.96
N PRO A 103 -3.15 -15.18 4.85
CA PRO A 103 -2.99 -15.08 6.30
C PRO A 103 -1.53 -15.07 6.79
N GLU A 104 -0.62 -15.67 6.04
CA GLU A 104 0.82 -15.70 6.27
C GLU A 104 1.51 -14.35 6.02
N LEU A 105 0.80 -13.37 5.44
CA LEU A 105 1.34 -12.04 5.15
C LEU A 105 0.86 -11.01 6.17
N VAL A 106 1.83 -10.25 6.67
CA VAL A 106 1.59 -9.08 7.52
C VAL A 106 2.04 -7.83 6.78
N ALA A 107 1.13 -6.89 6.60
CA ALA A 107 1.44 -5.59 6.05
C ALA A 107 1.90 -4.64 7.15
N SER A 108 2.87 -3.79 6.86
CA SER A 108 3.45 -2.85 7.81
C SER A 108 3.64 -1.47 7.19
N THR A 109 3.19 -0.45 7.93
CA THR A 109 3.53 0.95 7.75
C THR A 109 3.90 1.51 9.13
N ASN A 110 5.18 1.47 9.48
CA ASN A 110 5.70 1.80 10.82
C ASN A 110 5.07 0.94 11.95
N ARG A 111 4.21 1.55 12.78
CA ARG A 111 3.58 0.89 13.95
C ARG A 111 2.17 0.36 13.66
N VAL A 112 1.68 0.62 12.46
CA VAL A 112 0.37 0.22 11.99
C VAL A 112 0.55 -0.98 11.06
N PHE A 113 -0.19 -2.04 11.34
CA PHE A 113 -0.09 -3.29 10.63
C PHE A 113 -1.48 -3.75 10.18
N PHE A 114 -1.53 -4.47 9.05
CA PHE A 114 -2.67 -5.33 8.73
C PHE A 114 -2.24 -6.78 8.86
N CYS A 115 -2.98 -7.56 9.63
CA CYS A 115 -2.74 -8.99 9.84
C CYS A 115 -4.09 -9.71 9.79
N HIS A 116 -4.22 -10.75 8.96
CA HIS A 116 -5.50 -11.46 8.74
C HIS A 116 -6.66 -10.55 8.32
N GLY A 117 -6.37 -9.43 7.64
CA GLY A 117 -7.37 -8.41 7.28
C GLY A 117 -7.81 -7.51 8.43
N GLU A 118 -7.21 -7.64 9.61
CA GLU A 118 -7.47 -6.82 10.79
C GLU A 118 -6.38 -5.75 10.99
N LEU A 119 -6.80 -4.59 11.48
CA LEU A 119 -5.89 -3.50 11.77
C LEU A 119 -5.30 -3.70 13.17
N CYS A 120 -3.98 -3.85 13.22
CA CYS A 120 -3.21 -3.97 14.44
C CYS A 120 -2.32 -2.74 14.63
N ILE A 121 -2.24 -2.23 15.85
CA ILE A 121 -1.37 -1.09 16.21
C ILE A 121 -0.52 -1.51 17.40
N ILE A 122 0.80 -1.48 17.23
CA ILE A 122 1.71 -1.72 18.36
C ILE A 122 1.75 -0.45 19.21
N PRO A 123 1.36 -0.51 20.51
CA PRO A 123 1.35 0.66 21.37
C PRO A 123 2.73 1.31 21.51
N ALA A 124 2.75 2.63 21.71
CA ALA A 124 3.97 3.34 22.03
C ALA A 124 4.53 2.92 23.40
N PRO A 125 5.86 2.95 23.61
CA PRO A 125 6.45 2.76 24.93
C PRO A 125 5.87 3.79 25.91
N ARG A 126 5.24 3.34 27.00
CA ARG A 126 4.84 4.22 28.11
C ARG A 126 5.88 4.16 29.22
N LYS A 127 6.22 5.32 29.80
CA LYS A 127 7.31 5.48 30.79
C LYS A 127 7.05 4.85 32.17
N SER A 128 5.96 4.12 32.40
CA SER A 128 5.64 3.61 33.73
C SER A 128 4.96 2.24 33.68
N GLY A 129 5.66 1.22 34.20
CA GLY A 129 5.09 -0.09 34.56
C GLY A 129 4.44 -0.90 33.43
N ALA A 130 4.82 -0.65 32.18
CA ALA A 130 4.24 -1.32 31.02
C ALA A 130 4.55 -2.83 31.01
N GLU A 131 3.56 -3.63 30.62
CA GLU A 131 3.63 -5.09 30.51
C GLU A 131 4.95 -5.55 29.85
N SER A 132 5.54 -6.65 30.33
CA SER A 132 6.90 -7.12 29.96
C SER A 132 7.13 -7.35 28.46
N TRP A 133 6.07 -7.47 27.66
CA TRP A 133 6.13 -7.67 26.21
C TRP A 133 6.12 -6.38 25.38
N LEU A 134 5.83 -5.22 26.00
CA LEU A 134 5.83 -3.93 25.30
C LEU A 134 7.26 -3.40 25.13
N PRO A 135 7.59 -2.84 23.96
CA PRO A 135 8.94 -2.35 23.73
C PRO A 135 9.15 -1.03 24.47
N THR A 136 10.31 -0.86 25.12
CA THR A 136 10.71 0.38 25.83
C THR A 136 11.13 1.49 24.88
N THR A 137 11.51 1.12 23.66
CA THR A 137 11.86 1.99 22.53
C THR A 137 10.94 1.68 21.34
N PRO A 138 10.89 2.50 20.29
CA PRO A 138 10.18 2.12 19.06
C PRO A 138 10.68 0.75 18.56
N PRO A 139 9.79 -0.26 18.38
CA PRO A 139 10.22 -1.60 18.04
C PRO A 139 10.85 -1.63 16.64
N THR A 140 11.90 -2.42 16.48
CA THR A 140 12.41 -2.77 15.15
C THR A 140 11.40 -3.64 14.41
N ILE A 141 11.48 -3.72 13.08
CA ILE A 141 10.57 -4.57 12.29
C ILE A 141 10.56 -6.03 12.77
N PRO A 142 11.70 -6.70 13.02
CA PRO A 142 11.69 -8.06 13.57
C PRO A 142 11.01 -8.17 14.94
N GLN A 143 11.22 -7.18 15.82
CA GLN A 143 10.54 -7.15 17.12
C GLN A 143 9.02 -6.97 16.95
N ALA A 144 8.60 -6.11 16.04
CA ALA A 144 7.20 -5.90 15.73
C ALA A 144 6.54 -7.16 15.18
N LEU A 145 7.18 -7.86 14.24
CA LEU A 145 6.68 -9.13 13.68
C LEU A 145 6.57 -10.22 14.76
N ASN A 146 7.52 -10.28 15.69
CA ASN A 146 7.46 -11.19 16.83
C ASN A 146 6.30 -10.86 17.78
N ILE A 147 6.08 -9.57 18.08
CA ILE A 147 4.96 -9.11 18.91
C ILE A 147 3.62 -9.46 18.24
N ILE A 148 3.50 -9.28 16.92
CA ILE A 148 2.29 -9.59 16.17
C ILE A 148 1.96 -11.08 16.23
N THR A 149 2.99 -11.92 16.14
CA THR A 149 2.83 -13.38 16.22
C THR A 149 2.50 -13.84 17.65
N ALA A 150 3.13 -13.24 18.67
CA ALA A 150 3.00 -13.68 20.06
C ALA A 150 1.77 -13.09 20.79
N HIS A 151 1.31 -11.90 20.39
CA HIS A 151 0.32 -11.12 21.12
C HIS A 151 -0.76 -10.52 20.21
N SER A 152 -1.20 -11.25 19.19
CA SER A 152 -2.18 -10.80 18.18
C SER A 152 -3.45 -10.17 18.76
N GLU A 153 -3.99 -10.70 19.85
CA GLU A 153 -5.20 -10.18 20.51
C GLU A 153 -5.00 -8.84 21.21
N LYS A 154 -3.80 -8.58 21.75
CA LYS A 154 -3.50 -7.36 22.52
C LYS A 154 -3.13 -6.16 21.65
N ILE A 155 -2.78 -6.41 20.40
CA ILE A 155 -2.40 -5.37 19.43
C ILE A 155 -3.53 -4.98 18.50
N LEU A 156 -4.70 -5.61 18.61
CA LEU A 156 -5.86 -5.25 17.81
C LEU A 156 -6.21 -3.78 18.08
N ALA A 157 -6.32 -2.98 17.01
CA ALA A 157 -6.67 -1.59 17.14
C ALA A 157 -8.07 -1.43 17.77
N SER A 158 -8.30 -0.31 18.46
CA SER A 158 -9.61 -0.06 19.08
C SER A 158 -10.73 -0.10 18.04
N GLU A 159 -11.93 -0.48 18.47
CA GLU A 159 -13.09 -0.55 17.59
C GLU A 159 -13.37 0.78 16.89
N SER A 160 -13.16 1.91 17.57
CA SER A 160 -13.31 3.24 16.99
C SER A 160 -12.37 3.48 15.80
N ILE A 161 -11.10 3.06 15.90
CA ILE A 161 -10.09 3.21 14.84
C ILE A 161 -10.41 2.25 13.69
N ARG A 162 -10.69 0.98 14.00
CA ARG A 162 -11.08 -0.03 13.00
C ARG A 162 -12.31 0.42 12.24
N ALA A 163 -13.34 0.91 12.94
CA ALA A 163 -14.55 1.43 12.34
C ALA A 163 -14.29 2.67 11.47
N ALA A 164 -13.39 3.57 11.87
CA ALA A 164 -13.02 4.73 11.06
C ALA A 164 -12.37 4.32 9.73
N VAL A 165 -11.38 3.42 9.76
CA VAL A 165 -10.75 2.88 8.54
C VAL A 165 -11.77 2.13 7.70
N ASN A 166 -12.54 1.22 8.30
CA ASN A 166 -13.58 0.44 7.62
C ASN A 166 -14.68 1.30 6.99
N ARG A 167 -15.00 2.45 7.58
CA ARG A 167 -15.94 3.43 7.00
C ARG A 167 -15.35 4.06 5.74
N ARG A 168 -14.06 4.36 5.73
CA ARG A 168 -13.40 5.04 4.62
C ARG A 168 -13.14 4.12 3.43
N ILE A 169 -12.80 2.86 3.68
CA ILE A 169 -12.65 1.82 2.65
C ILE A 169 -13.97 1.10 2.31
N ARG A 170 -15.10 1.54 2.87
CA ARG A 170 -16.40 0.92 2.63
C ARG A 170 -16.78 1.07 1.15
N GLY A 171 -17.23 -0.04 0.57
CA GLY A 171 -17.76 -0.07 -0.79
C GLY A 171 -16.70 -0.21 -1.87
N TYR A 172 -15.40 -0.27 -1.55
CA TYR A 172 -14.42 -0.75 -2.54
C TYR A 172 -14.59 -2.25 -2.79
N PRO A 173 -14.33 -2.72 -4.03
CA PRO A 173 -13.90 -1.94 -5.18
C PRO A 173 -15.03 -1.24 -5.94
N GLU A 174 -16.30 -1.52 -5.68
CA GLU A 174 -17.45 -1.01 -6.48
C GLU A 174 -17.55 0.52 -6.48
N LYS A 175 -17.19 1.16 -5.36
CA LYS A 175 -17.16 2.61 -5.16
C LYS A 175 -16.31 3.32 -6.22
N ILE A 176 -15.25 2.67 -6.70
CA ILE A 176 -14.42 3.20 -7.80
C ILE A 176 -15.29 3.56 -8.98
N GLN A 177 -16.18 2.65 -9.39
CA GLN A 177 -17.02 2.85 -10.56
C GLN A 177 -18.07 3.95 -10.33
N ALA A 178 -18.58 4.06 -9.09
CA ALA A 178 -19.53 5.10 -8.71
C ALA A 178 -18.90 6.51 -8.72
N SER A 179 -17.59 6.62 -8.48
CA SER A 179 -16.84 7.88 -8.53
C SER A 179 -16.36 8.24 -9.94
N LEU A 180 -16.66 7.43 -10.97
CA LEU A 180 -16.28 7.76 -12.35
C LEU A 180 -17.27 8.75 -12.96
N HIS A 181 -16.78 9.95 -13.23
CA HIS A 181 -17.50 10.92 -14.04
C HIS A 181 -17.30 10.62 -15.53
N ARG A 182 -18.40 10.63 -16.29
CA ARG A 182 -18.37 10.44 -17.75
C ARG A 182 -18.63 11.78 -18.42
N ALA A 183 -17.76 12.16 -19.34
CA ALA A 183 -17.95 13.32 -20.21
C ALA A 183 -17.82 12.86 -21.67
N HIS A 184 -18.65 13.44 -22.54
CA HIS A 184 -18.54 13.21 -23.98
C HIS A 184 -17.60 14.27 -24.57
N CYS A 185 -16.60 13.83 -25.33
CA CYS A 185 -15.66 14.73 -26.00
C CYS A 185 -15.36 14.23 -27.42
N PHE A 186 -15.03 15.17 -28.30
CA PHE A 186 -14.52 14.86 -29.63
C PHE A 186 -13.01 14.72 -29.56
N LEU A 187 -12.48 13.59 -30.03
CA LEU A 187 -11.05 13.30 -30.06
C LEU A 187 -10.60 12.95 -31.48
N PRO A 188 -9.41 13.40 -31.92
CA PRO A 188 -8.82 12.95 -33.17
C PRO A 188 -8.64 11.43 -33.20
N ALA A 189 -8.78 10.81 -34.38
CA ALA A 189 -8.74 9.35 -34.54
C ALA A 189 -7.43 8.71 -33.99
N GLY A 190 -6.29 9.37 -34.17
CA GLY A 190 -5.01 8.90 -33.62
C GLY A 190 -5.00 8.84 -32.09
N ILE A 191 -5.58 9.84 -31.42
CA ILE A 191 -5.70 9.87 -29.95
C ILE A 191 -6.63 8.74 -29.47
N VAL A 192 -7.74 8.52 -30.17
CA VAL A 192 -8.65 7.40 -29.87
C VAL A 192 -7.92 6.06 -29.96
N ALA A 193 -7.11 5.85 -31.00
CA ALA A 193 -6.34 4.61 -31.16
C ALA A 193 -5.34 4.40 -30.00
N VAL A 194 -4.64 5.46 -29.60
CA VAL A 194 -3.68 5.42 -28.48
C VAL A 194 -4.38 5.16 -27.15
N LEU A 195 -5.47 5.86 -26.84
CA LEU A 195 -6.21 5.70 -25.57
C LEU A 195 -6.86 4.32 -25.46
N LYS A 196 -7.30 3.72 -26.57
CA LYS A 196 -7.81 2.33 -26.58
C LYS A 196 -6.74 1.31 -26.17
N GLN A 197 -5.48 1.53 -26.55
CA GLN A 197 -4.37 0.65 -26.19
C GLN A 197 -3.78 0.97 -24.80
N ARG A 198 -3.81 2.24 -24.39
CA ARG A 198 -3.21 2.72 -23.13
C ARG A 198 -4.16 3.67 -22.40
N PRO A 199 -5.23 3.16 -21.75
CA PRO A 199 -6.19 3.99 -21.02
C PRO A 199 -5.57 4.84 -19.91
N ARG A 200 -4.44 4.40 -19.33
CA ARG A 200 -3.70 5.14 -18.29
C ARG A 200 -3.22 6.52 -18.74
N LEU A 201 -3.10 6.77 -20.04
CA LEU A 201 -2.71 8.08 -20.56
C LEU A 201 -3.77 9.16 -20.31
N VAL A 202 -5.01 8.79 -19.98
CA VAL A 202 -6.04 9.76 -19.58
C VAL A 202 -5.59 10.56 -18.35
N ALA A 203 -5.04 9.90 -17.33
CA ALA A 203 -4.57 10.59 -16.12
C ALA A 203 -3.42 11.57 -16.43
N ALA A 204 -2.44 11.12 -17.24
CA ALA A 204 -1.34 11.97 -17.67
C ALA A 204 -1.80 13.19 -18.49
N ALA A 205 -2.78 13.01 -19.38
CA ALA A 205 -3.34 14.11 -20.16
C ALA A 205 -4.10 15.12 -19.29
N VAL A 206 -4.89 14.65 -18.32
CA VAL A 206 -5.58 15.52 -17.35
C VAL A 206 -4.58 16.29 -16.51
N GLN A 207 -3.52 15.63 -16.04
CA GLN A 207 -2.47 16.27 -15.26
C GLN A 207 -1.73 17.35 -16.07
N ALA A 208 -1.36 17.05 -17.32
CA ALA A 208 -0.70 18.02 -18.19
C ALA A 208 -1.60 19.24 -18.47
N PHE A 209 -2.91 19.05 -18.58
CA PHE A 209 -3.86 20.15 -18.71
C PHE A 209 -4.00 20.96 -17.41
N TYR A 210 -4.09 20.28 -16.28
CA TYR A 210 -4.25 20.91 -14.96
C TYR A 210 -3.02 21.72 -14.53
N LEU A 211 -1.82 21.21 -14.81
CA LEU A 211 -0.55 21.85 -14.47
C LEU A 211 -0.05 22.83 -15.53
N ARG A 212 -0.87 23.11 -16.55
CA ARG A 212 -0.49 23.97 -17.67
C ARG A 212 -0.25 25.40 -17.19
N ASP A 213 0.94 25.93 -17.48
CA ASP A 213 1.29 27.33 -17.23
C ASP A 213 1.06 28.20 -18.49
N PRO A 214 0.82 29.52 -18.38
CA PRO A 214 0.93 30.46 -19.49
C PRO A 214 2.15 30.31 -20.41
N ILE A 215 3.29 29.79 -19.92
CA ILE A 215 4.49 29.53 -20.74
C ILE A 215 4.30 28.30 -21.65
N ASP A 216 3.39 27.39 -21.32
CA ASP A 216 3.05 26.18 -22.10
C ASP A 216 1.96 26.43 -23.18
N LEU A 217 1.69 27.69 -23.52
CA LEU A 217 0.72 28.15 -24.52
C LEU A 217 1.42 28.67 -25.78
#